data_AF-A0A0V0X3K7-F1
#
_entry.id   AF-A0A0V0X3K7-F1
#
_cell.length_a   1.000
_cell.length_b   1.000
_cell.length_c   1.000
_cell.angle_alpha   90.00
_cell.angle_beta   90.00
_cell.angle_gamma   90.00
#
_symmetry.space_group_name_H-M   'P 1'
#
loop_
_entity.id
_entity.type
_entity.pdbx_description
1 polymer ?
#
loop_
_entity_poly.entity_id
_entity_poly.type
_entity_poly.pdbx_seq_one_letter_code
_entity_poly.pdbx_strand_id
1 'polypeptide(L)'
;MTLETDVTQVIVVRAKHNFNGRNNDELCFKKGDVIVVTQILDEGWWEGTLNDKTGWFPSNYVTVEKQESAQQNRIFVDNAVDSNRAQESRHLFRDMVLRNMLENEEKHLNELVSFLTEYINPLKASSILSKEEFVSLIGNIREIIQFQSDFYNDLLEESRKPYKEQRIGGKFLRSAQTLKQLLASYCKNHPMAVNVIDKHRASLTQFMQNRGASDLLLVSRLSQPFRHLDSYTVALLELERNLEDNHPDRGDTQRAVSVYRDVAVGF
;
A
#
# COMPACT_ATOMS: atom_id res chain seq x y z
N MET A 1 3.17 -13.07 37.68
CA MET A 1 3.52 -13.74 36.42
C MET A 1 2.38 -14.67 36.07
N THR A 2 1.46 -14.20 35.25
CA THR A 2 0.35 -14.98 34.71
C THR A 2 0.23 -14.58 33.26
N LEU A 3 0.54 -15.54 32.39
CA LEU A 3 0.46 -15.42 30.94
C LEU A 3 -1.01 -15.36 30.56
N GLU A 4 -1.49 -14.20 30.15
CA GLU A 4 -2.74 -14.09 29.40
C GLU A 4 -2.42 -14.55 27.96
N THR A 5 -2.66 -15.82 27.68
CA THR A 5 -2.80 -16.30 26.30
C THR A 5 -4.11 -15.75 25.75
N ASP A 6 -4.01 -14.60 25.08
CA ASP A 6 -5.10 -14.07 24.26
C ASP A 6 -5.19 -14.90 22.96
N VAL A 7 -5.88 -16.03 23.08
CA VAL A 7 -6.22 -16.90 21.95
C VAL A 7 -7.34 -16.19 21.18
N THR A 8 -6.98 -15.28 20.28
CA THR A 8 -7.90 -14.83 19.22
C THR A 8 -8.34 -16.08 18.46
N GLN A 9 -9.56 -16.55 18.76
CA GLN A 9 -10.13 -17.75 18.15
C GLN A 9 -10.14 -17.57 16.63
N VAL A 10 -9.35 -18.38 15.92
CA VAL A 10 -9.46 -18.48 14.46
C VAL A 10 -10.82 -19.09 14.15
N ILE A 11 -11.71 -18.28 13.59
CA ILE A 11 -13.05 -18.73 13.21
C ILE A 11 -12.94 -19.42 11.85
N VAL A 12 -13.20 -20.72 11.84
CA VAL A 12 -13.25 -21.52 10.61
C VAL A 12 -14.70 -21.84 10.31
N VAL A 13 -15.11 -21.67 9.06
CA VAL A 13 -16.49 -21.91 8.61
C VAL A 13 -16.50 -22.86 7.42
N ARG A 14 -17.57 -23.64 7.31
CA ARG A 14 -17.84 -24.48 6.13
C ARG A 14 -19.00 -23.94 5.32
N ALA A 15 -18.82 -23.86 4.01
CA ALA A 15 -19.86 -23.44 3.07
C ALA A 15 -21.03 -24.43 3.02
N LYS A 16 -22.25 -23.97 3.33
CA LYS A 16 -23.52 -24.71 3.20
C LYS A 16 -24.04 -24.73 1.77
N HIS A 17 -23.74 -23.67 1.03
CA HIS A 17 -24.21 -23.43 -0.34
C HIS A 17 -23.05 -22.96 -1.22
N ASN A 18 -23.23 -23.04 -2.54
CA ASN A 18 -22.32 -22.35 -3.45
C ASN A 18 -22.59 -20.85 -3.38
N PHE A 19 -21.54 -20.04 -3.45
CA PHE A 19 -21.65 -18.60 -3.56
C PHE A 19 -20.77 -18.13 -4.72
N ASN A 20 -21.40 -17.48 -5.70
CA ASN A 20 -20.72 -16.87 -6.82
C ASN A 20 -20.81 -15.35 -6.63
N GLY A 21 -19.72 -14.77 -6.15
CA GLY A 21 -19.59 -13.33 -5.99
C GLY A 21 -19.79 -12.61 -7.33
N ARG A 22 -20.43 -11.45 -7.29
CA ARG A 22 -20.68 -10.59 -8.44
C ARG A 22 -19.69 -9.44 -8.54
N ASN A 23 -19.18 -9.01 -7.40
CA ASN A 23 -18.22 -7.92 -7.30
C ASN A 23 -16.79 -8.47 -7.09
N ASN A 24 -15.80 -7.66 -7.44
CA ASN A 24 -14.38 -8.06 -7.39
C ASN A 24 -13.84 -8.25 -5.96
N ASP A 25 -14.56 -7.76 -4.96
CA ASP A 25 -14.26 -7.88 -3.53
C ASP A 25 -15.00 -9.04 -2.85
N GLU A 26 -15.83 -9.81 -3.58
CA GLU A 26 -16.59 -10.94 -3.06
C GLU A 26 -15.85 -12.29 -3.27
N LEU A 27 -15.89 -13.16 -2.25
CA LEU A 27 -15.24 -14.47 -2.31
C LEU A 27 -16.14 -15.51 -2.98
N CYS A 28 -15.69 -16.13 -4.06
CA CYS A 28 -16.42 -17.25 -4.68
C CYS A 28 -16.02 -18.60 -4.06
N PHE A 29 -17.00 -19.42 -3.69
CA PHE A 29 -16.77 -20.77 -3.12
C PHE A 29 -17.89 -21.76 -3.44
N LYS A 30 -17.59 -23.04 -3.27
CA LYS A 30 -18.52 -24.16 -3.44
C LYS A 30 -18.96 -24.71 -2.09
N LYS A 31 -20.15 -25.33 -2.07
CA LYS A 31 -20.64 -26.08 -0.91
C LYS A 31 -19.57 -27.08 -0.46
N GLY A 32 -19.25 -27.07 0.82
CA GLY A 32 -18.25 -27.92 1.44
C GLY A 32 -16.88 -27.27 1.63
N ASP A 33 -16.59 -26.15 0.96
CA ASP A 33 -15.33 -25.43 1.12
C ASP A 33 -15.16 -24.92 2.56
N VAL A 34 -13.92 -24.94 3.04
CA VAL A 34 -13.53 -24.48 4.38
C VAL A 34 -12.84 -23.13 4.25
N ILE A 35 -13.37 -22.14 4.94
CA ILE A 35 -12.97 -20.73 4.82
C ILE A 35 -12.49 -20.26 6.19
N VAL A 36 -11.35 -19.57 6.21
CA VAL A 36 -10.83 -18.91 7.41
C VAL A 36 -11.38 -17.50 7.46
N VAL A 37 -12.17 -17.17 8.49
CA VAL A 37 -12.76 -15.83 8.63
C VAL A 37 -11.69 -14.84 9.08
N THR A 38 -11.56 -13.75 8.34
CA THR A 38 -10.64 -12.64 8.63
C THR A 38 -11.37 -11.48 9.31
N GLN A 39 -12.61 -11.18 8.91
CA GLN A 39 -13.40 -10.07 9.47
C GLN A 39 -14.89 -10.41 9.55
N ILE A 40 -15.57 -9.84 10.53
CA ILE A 40 -17.03 -9.97 10.73
C ILE A 40 -17.62 -8.57 10.80
N LEU A 41 -18.59 -8.28 9.93
CA LEU A 41 -19.42 -7.07 10.02
C LEU A 41 -20.80 -7.43 10.58
N ASP A 42 -21.36 -6.53 11.39
CA ASP A 42 -22.67 -6.72 12.04
C ASP A 42 -23.85 -6.83 11.06
N GLU A 43 -23.65 -6.37 9.82
CA GLU A 43 -24.64 -6.40 8.74
C GLU A 43 -24.78 -7.77 8.06
N GLY A 44 -24.14 -8.81 8.62
CA GLY A 44 -24.26 -10.19 8.15
C GLY A 44 -23.32 -10.57 7.00
N TRP A 45 -22.38 -9.69 6.65
CA TRP A 45 -21.29 -9.96 5.71
C TRP A 45 -19.98 -10.24 6.44
N TRP A 46 -19.35 -11.36 6.11
CA TRP A 46 -18.07 -11.77 6.67
C TRP A 46 -17.02 -11.73 5.57
N GLU A 47 -15.78 -11.43 5.92
CA GLU A 47 -14.63 -11.58 5.05
C GLU A 47 -13.89 -12.85 5.45
N GLY A 48 -13.38 -13.59 4.46
CA GLY A 48 -12.53 -14.74 4.75
C GLY A 48 -11.66 -15.13 3.58
N THR A 49 -10.72 -16.03 3.86
CA THR A 49 -9.70 -16.50 2.93
C THR A 49 -9.94 -17.95 2.54
N LEU A 50 -9.90 -18.23 1.24
CA LEU A 50 -9.96 -19.57 0.64
C LEU A 50 -8.99 -19.65 -0.54
N ASN A 51 -8.04 -20.59 -0.49
CA ASN A 51 -7.03 -20.80 -1.55
C ASN A 51 -6.32 -19.49 -1.97
N ASP A 52 -5.75 -18.76 -1.00
CA ASP A 52 -5.06 -17.46 -1.17
C ASP A 52 -5.92 -16.30 -1.70
N LYS A 53 -7.24 -16.50 -1.83
CA LYS A 53 -8.18 -15.44 -2.19
C LYS A 53 -8.95 -15.00 -0.96
N THR A 54 -8.96 -13.70 -0.69
CA THR A 54 -9.74 -13.11 0.39
C THR A 54 -10.87 -12.27 -0.19
N GLY A 55 -12.07 -12.39 0.37
CA GLY A 55 -13.21 -11.59 -0.06
C GLY A 55 -14.44 -11.74 0.83
N TRP A 56 -15.43 -10.90 0.56
CA TRP A 56 -16.68 -10.81 1.29
C TRP A 56 -17.67 -11.90 0.88
N PHE A 57 -18.40 -12.43 1.86
CA PHE A 57 -19.50 -13.36 1.63
C PHE A 57 -20.58 -13.25 2.71
N PRO A 58 -21.83 -13.64 2.39
CA PRO A 58 -22.93 -13.57 3.35
C PRO A 58 -22.82 -14.70 4.38
N SER A 59 -22.84 -14.34 5.66
CA SER A 59 -22.66 -15.25 6.81
C SER A 59 -23.66 -16.41 6.86
N ASN A 60 -24.88 -16.23 6.34
CA ASN A 60 -25.89 -17.29 6.28
C ASN A 60 -25.55 -18.43 5.30
N TYR A 61 -24.55 -18.24 4.41
CA TYR A 61 -24.08 -19.28 3.49
C TYR A 61 -23.09 -20.25 4.13
N VAL A 62 -22.67 -20.00 5.38
CA VAL A 62 -21.64 -20.79 6.06
C VAL A 62 -22.09 -21.23 7.46
N THR A 63 -21.49 -22.29 7.97
CA THR A 63 -21.66 -22.75 9.36
C THR A 63 -20.30 -22.76 10.04
N VAL A 64 -20.21 -22.22 11.25
CA VAL A 64 -19.00 -22.29 12.08
C VAL A 64 -18.66 -23.76 12.37
N GLU A 65 -17.42 -24.15 12.09
CA GLU A 65 -16.92 -25.45 12.49
C GLU A 65 -16.56 -25.42 13.98
N LYS A 66 -17.24 -26.23 14.79
CA LYS A 66 -16.81 -26.45 16.18
C LYS A 66 -15.55 -27.29 16.14
N GLN A 67 -14.45 -26.80 16.70
CA GLN A 67 -13.31 -27.66 16.98
C GLN A 67 -13.75 -28.68 18.05
N GLU A 68 -14.06 -29.91 17.64
CA GLU A 68 -14.22 -31.02 18.57
C GLU A 68 -12.85 -31.34 19.17
N SER A 69 -12.58 -30.75 20.33
CA SER A 69 -11.39 -30.97 21.14
C SER A 69 -11.44 -32.37 21.77
N ALA A 70 -11.06 -33.43 21.04
CA ALA A 70 -10.62 -34.69 21.65
C ALA A 70 -9.93 -35.63 20.63
N GLN A 71 -8.71 -36.08 20.97
CA GLN A 71 -8.00 -37.27 20.46
C GLN A 71 -6.98 -37.16 19.31
N GLN A 72 -6.31 -36.03 19.13
CA GLN A 72 -5.13 -35.96 18.24
C GLN A 72 -3.85 -35.43 18.89
N ASN A 73 -3.77 -35.44 20.22
CA ASN A 73 -2.71 -34.76 20.99
C ASN A 73 -1.35 -35.48 21.12
N ARG A 74 -0.93 -36.35 20.17
CA ARG A 74 0.42 -36.96 20.21
C ARG A 74 1.28 -36.74 18.96
N ILE A 75 0.74 -36.17 17.88
CA ILE A 75 1.50 -35.84 16.65
C ILE A 75 1.76 -34.32 16.54
N PHE A 76 1.14 -33.50 17.39
CA PHE A 76 1.16 -32.03 17.28
C PHE A 76 2.35 -31.34 17.94
N VAL A 77 3.14 -32.02 18.78
CA VAL A 77 4.23 -31.37 19.52
C VAL A 77 5.47 -31.15 18.63
N ASP A 78 5.80 -32.08 17.75
CA ASP A 78 6.92 -31.89 16.81
C ASP A 78 6.57 -30.90 15.69
N ASN A 79 5.33 -30.92 15.19
CA ASN A 79 4.86 -29.98 14.16
C ASN A 79 4.67 -28.55 14.68
N ALA A 80 4.38 -28.36 15.98
CA ALA A 80 4.20 -27.03 16.58
C ALA A 80 5.52 -26.24 16.67
N VAL A 81 6.66 -26.91 16.82
CA VAL A 81 7.97 -26.23 16.88
C VAL A 81 8.41 -25.78 15.49
N ASP A 82 8.20 -26.60 14.46
CA ASP A 82 8.50 -26.23 13.06
C ASP A 82 7.52 -25.19 12.51
N SER A 83 6.23 -25.26 12.85
CA SER A 83 5.25 -24.25 12.43
C SER A 83 5.45 -22.90 13.14
N ASN A 84 5.78 -22.89 14.45
CA ASN A 84 6.15 -21.65 15.14
C ASN A 84 7.43 -21.03 14.59
N ARG A 85 8.48 -21.82 14.32
CA ARG A 85 9.71 -21.30 13.68
C ARG A 85 9.45 -20.73 12.29
N ALA A 86 8.61 -21.41 11.50
CA ALA A 86 8.23 -20.92 10.17
C ALA A 86 7.38 -19.64 10.25
N GLN A 87 6.51 -19.52 11.26
CA GLN A 87 5.67 -18.34 11.50
C GLN A 87 6.50 -17.15 11.99
N GLU A 88 7.40 -17.38 12.94
CA GLU A 88 8.34 -16.37 13.45
C GLU A 88 9.27 -15.86 12.33
N SER A 89 9.77 -16.75 11.47
CA SER A 89 10.57 -16.37 10.29
C SER A 89 9.78 -15.52 9.29
N ARG A 90 8.48 -15.82 9.08
CA ARG A 90 7.60 -15.01 8.21
C ARG A 90 7.34 -13.62 8.80
N HIS A 91 7.16 -13.52 10.12
CA HIS A 91 6.94 -12.24 10.81
C HIS A 91 8.17 -11.35 10.71
N LEU A 92 9.38 -11.90 10.90
CA LEU A 92 10.63 -11.17 10.72
C LEU A 92 10.82 -10.69 9.28
N PHE A 93 10.50 -11.52 8.29
CA PHE A 93 10.58 -11.12 6.88
C PHE A 93 9.56 -10.02 6.55
N ARG A 94 8.33 -10.12 7.08
CA ARG A 94 7.32 -9.08 6.95
C ARG A 94 7.78 -7.75 7.54
N ASP A 95 8.33 -7.75 8.75
CA ASP A 95 8.82 -6.53 9.40
C ASP A 95 9.98 -5.92 8.60
N MET A 96 10.82 -6.76 7.98
CA MET A 96 11.83 -6.30 7.03
C MET A 96 11.21 -5.67 5.77
N VAL A 97 10.15 -6.27 5.19
CA VAL A 97 9.43 -5.71 4.03
C VAL A 97 8.80 -4.37 4.39
N LEU A 98 8.15 -4.26 5.55
CA LEU A 98 7.53 -3.03 6.03
C LEU A 98 8.57 -1.93 6.28
N ARG A 99 9.70 -2.28 6.91
CA ARG A 99 10.82 -1.35 7.09
C ARG A 99 11.38 -0.87 5.76
N ASN A 100 11.63 -1.79 4.81
CA ASN A 100 12.11 -1.43 3.49
C ASN A 100 11.11 -0.53 2.74
N MET A 101 9.80 -0.77 2.90
CA MET A 101 8.76 0.08 2.32
C MET A 101 8.81 1.50 2.90
N LEU A 102 8.90 1.63 4.23
CA LEU A 102 9.01 2.92 4.90
C LEU A 102 10.30 3.66 4.52
N GLU A 103 11.43 2.97 4.48
CA GLU A 103 12.73 3.54 4.05
C GLU A 103 12.67 4.03 2.60
N ASN A 104 11.98 3.30 1.72
CA ASN A 104 11.80 3.71 0.34
C ASN A 104 10.88 4.94 0.22
N GLU A 105 9.82 5.00 1.02
CA GLU A 105 8.93 6.17 1.08
C GLU A 105 9.65 7.42 1.59
N GLU A 106 10.41 7.27 2.69
CA GLU A 106 11.20 8.35 3.27
C GLU A 106 12.26 8.84 2.28
N LYS A 107 12.94 7.93 1.57
CA LYS A 107 13.89 8.28 0.53
C LYS A 107 13.23 9.05 -0.61
N HIS A 108 12.08 8.59 -1.09
CA HIS A 108 11.33 9.27 -2.14
C HIS A 108 10.89 10.68 -1.72
N LEU A 109 10.38 10.83 -0.50
CA LEU A 109 10.03 12.13 0.08
C LEU A 109 11.25 13.07 0.19
N ASN A 110 12.35 12.57 0.73
CA ASN A 110 13.59 13.33 0.86
C ASN A 110 14.10 13.81 -0.51
N GLU A 111 14.04 12.96 -1.54
CA GLU A 111 14.42 13.35 -2.90
C GLU A 111 13.51 14.45 -3.48
N LEU A 112 12.20 14.39 -3.25
CA LEU A 112 11.25 15.43 -3.69
C LEU A 112 11.45 16.76 -2.94
N VAL A 113 11.66 16.70 -1.63
CA VAL A 113 11.89 17.89 -0.78
C VAL A 113 13.23 18.53 -1.10
N SER A 114 14.30 17.75 -1.27
CA SER A 114 15.60 18.23 -1.72
C SER A 114 15.49 18.87 -3.10
N PHE A 115 14.75 18.26 -4.03
CA PHE A 115 14.51 18.87 -5.35
C PHE A 115 13.83 20.24 -5.25
N LEU A 116 12.80 20.38 -4.41
CA LEU A 116 12.16 21.67 -4.17
C LEU A 116 13.11 22.70 -3.56
N THR A 117 13.94 22.27 -2.61
CA THR A 117 14.81 23.17 -1.83
C THR A 117 16.05 23.59 -2.60
N GLU A 118 16.64 22.68 -3.36
CA GLU A 118 17.89 22.89 -4.09
C GLU A 118 17.69 23.51 -5.47
N TYR A 119 16.57 23.24 -6.15
CA TYR A 119 16.35 23.72 -7.52
C TYR A 119 15.18 24.71 -7.61
N ILE A 120 14.01 24.34 -7.08
CA ILE A 120 12.79 25.11 -7.30
C ILE A 120 12.74 26.42 -6.49
N ASN A 121 13.12 26.39 -5.21
CA ASN A 121 13.14 27.60 -4.37
C ASN A 121 14.16 28.64 -4.90
N PRO A 122 15.39 28.24 -5.28
CA PRO A 122 16.34 29.13 -5.93
C PRO A 122 15.90 29.62 -7.31
N LEU A 123 15.19 28.79 -8.08
CA LEU A 123 14.62 29.19 -9.36
C LEU A 123 13.53 30.27 -9.21
N LYS A 124 12.78 30.23 -8.10
CA LYS A 124 11.84 31.30 -7.73
C LYS A 124 12.59 32.61 -7.42
N ALA A 125 13.73 32.51 -6.73
CA ALA A 125 14.53 33.66 -6.33
C ALA A 125 15.27 34.31 -7.53
N SER A 126 15.70 33.51 -8.50
CA SER A 126 16.42 34.00 -9.69
C SER A 126 15.52 34.77 -10.67
N SER A 127 14.19 34.78 -10.47
CA SER A 127 13.21 35.51 -11.29
C SER A 127 13.31 35.23 -12.79
N ILE A 128 13.89 34.09 -13.19
CA ILE A 128 14.03 33.65 -14.58
C ILE A 128 12.65 33.39 -15.20
N LEU A 129 11.71 32.89 -14.39
CA LEU A 129 10.34 32.61 -14.77
C LEU A 129 9.39 33.65 -14.21
N SER A 130 8.33 33.95 -14.96
CA SER A 130 7.21 34.72 -14.42
C SER A 130 6.50 33.94 -13.30
N LYS A 131 5.75 34.64 -12.44
CA LYS A 131 4.98 33.98 -11.36
C LYS A 131 3.99 32.94 -11.91
N GLU A 132 3.40 33.20 -13.09
CA GLU A 132 2.45 32.30 -13.75
C GLU A 132 3.14 31.09 -14.38
N GLU A 133 4.30 31.30 -15.01
CA GLU A 133 5.12 30.21 -15.58
C GLU A 133 5.67 29.29 -14.48
N PHE A 134 6.06 29.87 -13.34
CA PHE A 134 6.52 29.12 -12.17
C PHE A 134 5.42 28.23 -11.56
N VAL A 135 4.19 28.75 -11.43
CA VAL A 135 3.04 27.96 -10.98
C VAL A 135 2.72 26.85 -11.97
N SER A 136 2.77 27.14 -13.27
CA SER A 136 2.54 26.15 -14.33
C SER A 136 3.60 25.04 -14.36
N LEU A 137 4.86 25.37 -14.04
CA LEU A 137 5.97 24.41 -14.00
C LEU A 137 5.87 23.43 -12.82
N ILE A 138 5.50 23.94 -11.64
CA ILE A 138 5.42 23.16 -10.40
C ILE A 138 4.11 22.39 -10.31
N GLY A 139 3.04 22.95 -10.88
CA GLY A 139 1.69 22.43 -10.75
C GLY A 139 1.34 22.20 -9.27
N ASN A 140 0.83 21.01 -8.99
CA ASN A 140 0.43 20.56 -7.66
C ASN A 140 1.48 19.63 -7.00
N ILE A 141 2.76 19.69 -7.38
CA ILE A 141 3.80 18.84 -6.76
C ILE A 141 3.93 19.06 -5.24
N ARG A 142 3.64 20.28 -4.76
CA ARG A 142 3.65 20.60 -3.32
C ARG A 142 2.53 19.88 -2.58
N GLU A 143 1.36 19.76 -3.20
CA GLU A 143 0.23 19.01 -2.63
C GLU A 143 0.54 17.50 -2.61
N ILE A 144 1.18 16.98 -3.67
CA ILE A 144 1.64 15.58 -3.71
C ILE A 144 2.64 15.31 -2.58
N ILE A 145 3.63 16.19 -2.37
CA ILE A 145 4.62 16.01 -1.30
C ILE A 145 3.97 16.08 0.08
N GLN A 146 3.06 17.04 0.31
CA GLN A 146 2.34 17.13 1.57
C GLN A 146 1.53 15.85 1.82
N PHE A 147 0.79 15.40 0.81
CA PHE A 147 0.01 14.16 0.90
C PHE A 147 0.90 12.94 1.16
N GLN A 148 2.02 12.79 0.46
CA GLN A 148 2.95 11.69 0.68
C GLN A 148 3.59 11.75 2.07
N SER A 149 3.87 12.95 2.59
CA SER A 149 4.36 13.15 3.96
C SER A 149 3.31 12.73 4.99
N ASP A 150 2.06 13.15 4.81
CA ASP A 150 0.97 12.77 5.71
C ASP A 150 0.73 11.26 5.65
N PHE A 151 0.75 10.68 4.45
CA PHE A 151 0.64 9.24 4.23
C PHE A 151 1.78 8.44 4.88
N TYR A 152 3.02 8.90 4.78
CA TYR A 152 4.17 8.28 5.43
C TYR A 152 4.02 8.27 6.96
N ASN A 153 3.62 9.40 7.56
CA ASN A 153 3.38 9.46 9.00
C ASN A 153 2.26 8.50 9.43
N ASP A 154 1.18 8.44 8.64
CA ASP A 154 0.08 7.50 8.84
C ASP A 154 0.54 6.04 8.81
N LEU A 155 1.44 5.68 7.90
CA LEU A 155 2.02 4.34 7.81
C LEU A 155 2.98 4.06 8.97
N LEU A 156 3.78 5.04 9.37
CA LEU A 156 4.72 4.92 10.49
C LEU A 156 4.01 4.74 11.83
N GLU A 157 2.86 5.40 12.03
CA GLU A 157 2.00 5.18 13.19
C GLU A 157 1.39 3.77 13.17
N GLU A 158 0.91 3.32 12.00
CA GLU A 158 0.33 1.99 11.84
C GLU A 158 1.36 0.87 12.06
N SER A 159 2.61 1.06 11.61
CA SER A 159 3.70 0.09 11.80
C SER A 159 4.13 -0.09 13.26
N ARG A 160 3.79 0.85 14.15
CA ARG A 160 4.10 0.76 15.59
C ARG A 160 3.07 -0.04 16.38
N LYS A 161 1.90 -0.33 15.80
CA LYS A 161 0.84 -1.09 16.46
C LYS A 161 1.20 -2.59 16.55
N PRO A 162 0.57 -3.36 17.46
CA PRO A 162 0.76 -4.81 17.52
C PRO A 162 0.34 -5.49 16.21
N TYR A 163 1.04 -6.55 15.79
CA TYR A 163 0.83 -7.26 14.51
C TYR A 163 -0.65 -7.46 14.14
N LYS A 164 -1.46 -8.02 15.05
CA LYS A 164 -2.88 -8.35 14.79
C LYS A 164 -3.78 -7.13 14.51
N GLU A 165 -3.36 -5.95 14.99
CA GLU A 165 -4.11 -4.70 14.84
C GLU A 165 -3.65 -3.88 13.63
N GLN A 166 -2.49 -4.19 13.04
CA GLN A 166 -1.95 -3.43 11.92
C GLN A 166 -2.87 -3.53 10.69
N ARG A 167 -3.19 -2.37 10.09
CA ARG A 167 -3.97 -2.25 8.85
C ARG A 167 -3.24 -1.41 7.80
N ILE A 168 -2.11 -1.93 7.31
CA ILE A 168 -1.29 -1.26 6.30
C ILE A 168 -2.05 -1.20 4.97
N GLY A 169 -2.56 -2.33 4.48
CA GLY A 169 -3.37 -2.39 3.25
C GLY A 169 -4.56 -1.45 3.30
N GLY A 170 -5.25 -1.38 4.45
CA GLY A 170 -6.36 -0.47 4.64
C GLY A 170 -5.98 1.02 4.53
N LYS A 171 -4.77 1.40 4.98
CA LYS A 171 -4.23 2.77 4.80
C LYS A 171 -3.96 3.07 3.33
N PHE A 172 -3.38 2.12 2.58
CA PHE A 172 -3.17 2.24 1.14
C PHE A 172 -4.50 2.41 0.38
N LEU A 173 -5.55 1.65 0.72
CA LEU A 173 -6.84 1.79 0.06
C LEU A 173 -7.47 3.18 0.25
N ARG A 174 -7.39 3.74 1.46
CA ARG A 174 -7.91 5.08 1.75
C ARG A 174 -7.11 6.18 1.02
N SER A 175 -5.79 6.01 0.91
CA SER A 175 -4.92 6.99 0.28
C SER A 175 -4.97 6.91 -1.26
N ALA A 176 -5.24 5.74 -1.84
CA ALA A 176 -5.24 5.50 -3.29
C ALA A 176 -6.11 6.48 -4.08
N GLN A 177 -7.34 6.73 -3.63
CA GLN A 177 -8.28 7.61 -4.34
C GLN A 177 -7.77 9.06 -4.39
N THR A 178 -7.29 9.57 -3.27
CA THR A 178 -6.73 10.93 -3.17
C THR A 178 -5.45 11.05 -4.00
N LEU A 179 -4.55 10.07 -3.90
CA LEU A 179 -3.32 10.05 -4.68
C LEU A 179 -3.60 10.06 -6.19
N LYS A 180 -4.57 9.25 -6.65
CA LYS A 180 -5.01 9.21 -8.05
C LYS A 180 -5.51 10.57 -8.53
N GLN A 181 -6.30 11.28 -7.72
CA GLN A 181 -6.80 12.61 -8.07
C GLN A 181 -5.67 13.64 -8.18
N LEU A 182 -4.73 13.63 -7.23
CA LEU A 182 -3.58 14.52 -7.23
C LEU A 182 -2.67 14.27 -8.45
N LEU A 183 -2.35 13.00 -8.74
CA LEU A 183 -1.54 12.64 -9.90
C LEU A 183 -2.24 12.98 -11.22
N ALA A 184 -3.57 12.79 -11.33
CA ALA A 184 -4.32 13.19 -12.51
C ALA A 184 -4.29 14.71 -12.75
N SER A 185 -4.37 15.52 -11.69
CA SER A 185 -4.20 16.97 -11.79
C SER A 185 -2.78 17.34 -12.26
N TYR A 186 -1.77 16.63 -11.73
CA TYR A 186 -0.39 16.82 -12.12
C TYR A 186 -0.13 16.49 -13.60
N CYS A 187 -0.66 15.37 -14.09
CA CYS A 187 -0.62 15.00 -15.51
C CYS A 187 -1.26 16.06 -16.42
N LYS A 188 -2.42 16.59 -16.04
CA LYS A 188 -3.11 17.63 -16.83
C LYS A 188 -2.27 18.90 -16.97
N ASN A 189 -1.46 19.22 -15.96
CA ASN A 189 -0.57 20.37 -15.96
C ASN A 189 0.78 20.10 -16.66
N HIS A 190 1.14 18.82 -16.86
CA HIS A 190 2.44 18.43 -17.41
C HIS A 190 2.75 19.04 -18.81
N PRO A 191 1.81 19.11 -19.77
CA PRO A 191 2.07 19.76 -21.07
C PRO A 191 2.44 21.24 -20.94
N MET A 192 1.84 21.95 -19.98
CA MET A 192 2.17 23.36 -19.70
C MET A 192 3.57 23.48 -19.07
N ALA A 193 3.90 22.58 -18.14
CA ALA A 193 5.24 22.51 -17.56
C ALA A 193 6.31 22.27 -18.63
N VAL A 194 6.08 21.34 -19.57
CA VAL A 194 7.01 21.07 -20.68
C VAL A 194 7.17 22.29 -21.59
N ASN A 195 6.09 22.99 -21.94
CA ASN A 195 6.16 24.21 -22.75
C ASN A 195 7.00 25.30 -22.07
N VAL A 196 6.84 25.47 -20.76
CA VAL A 196 7.64 26.41 -19.96
C VAL A 196 9.12 26.01 -19.94
N ILE A 197 9.42 24.72 -19.81
CA ILE A 197 10.80 24.19 -19.85
C ILE A 197 11.43 24.44 -21.22
N ASP A 198 10.69 24.21 -22.30
CA ASP A 198 11.22 24.37 -23.67
C ASP A 198 11.48 25.84 -23.99
N LYS A 199 10.56 26.73 -23.61
CA LYS A 199 10.70 28.19 -23.78
C LYS A 199 11.93 28.75 -23.07
N HIS A 200 12.24 28.27 -21.86
CA HIS A 200 13.34 28.76 -21.03
C HIS A 200 14.54 27.81 -20.96
N ARG A 201 14.64 26.88 -21.92
CA ARG A 201 15.60 25.77 -21.90
C ARG A 201 17.03 26.22 -21.66
N ALA A 202 17.52 27.22 -22.40
CA ALA A 202 18.89 27.70 -22.28
C ALA A 202 19.22 28.25 -20.88
N SER A 203 18.32 29.08 -20.33
CA SER A 203 18.48 29.67 -18.99
C SER A 203 18.39 28.62 -17.89
N LEU A 204 17.48 27.65 -18.02
CA LEU A 204 17.33 26.54 -17.08
C LEU A 204 18.55 25.61 -17.11
N THR A 205 19.04 25.25 -18.30
CA THR A 205 20.25 24.46 -18.47
C THR A 205 21.45 25.13 -17.81
N GLN A 206 21.67 26.43 -18.07
CA GLN A 206 22.77 27.16 -17.45
C GLN A 206 22.64 27.24 -15.92
N PHE A 207 21.43 27.43 -15.42
CA PHE A 207 21.16 27.43 -13.97
C PHE A 207 21.43 26.07 -13.32
N MET A 208 21.04 24.97 -13.98
CA MET A 208 21.27 23.62 -13.49
C MET A 208 22.76 23.24 -13.53
N GLN A 209 23.46 23.60 -14.60
CA GLN A 209 24.92 23.37 -14.73
C GLN A 209 25.70 24.12 -13.65
N ASN A 210 25.30 25.36 -13.32
CA ASN A 210 25.90 26.12 -12.22
C ASN A 210 25.70 25.48 -10.84
N ARG A 211 24.73 24.58 -10.70
CA ARG A 211 24.47 23.79 -9.48
C ARG A 211 24.95 22.35 -9.58
N GLY A 212 25.67 21.97 -10.65
CA GLY A 212 26.21 20.63 -10.85
C GLY A 212 25.18 19.58 -11.28
N ALA A 213 24.00 19.99 -11.76
CA ALA A 213 22.95 19.11 -12.21
C ALA A 213 22.95 18.91 -13.73
N SER A 214 22.57 17.70 -14.16
CA SER A 214 22.37 17.37 -15.58
C SER A 214 21.10 18.01 -16.15
N ASP A 215 21.12 18.37 -17.43
CA ASP A 215 20.00 18.92 -18.20
C ASP A 215 18.72 18.08 -18.13
N LEU A 216 18.83 16.76 -17.93
CA LEU A 216 17.70 15.83 -17.83
C LEU A 216 17.16 15.67 -16.41
N LEU A 217 17.82 16.25 -15.40
CA LEU A 217 17.42 16.10 -14.00
C LEU A 217 16.02 16.66 -13.79
N LEU A 218 15.71 17.83 -14.36
CA LEU A 218 14.39 18.46 -14.19
C LEU A 218 13.27 17.55 -14.70
N VAL A 219 13.41 17.03 -15.92
CA VAL A 219 12.39 16.15 -16.53
C VAL A 219 12.27 14.82 -15.77
N SER A 220 13.41 14.21 -15.41
CA SER A 220 13.44 12.96 -14.63
C SER A 220 12.83 13.11 -13.24
N ARG A 221 13.05 14.25 -12.56
CA ARG A 221 12.51 14.52 -11.23
C ARG A 221 11.02 14.86 -11.27
N LEU A 222 10.55 15.56 -12.31
CA LEU A 222 9.12 15.81 -12.51
C LEU A 222 8.36 14.52 -12.84
N SER A 223 8.99 13.51 -13.46
CA SER A 223 8.36 12.21 -13.70
C SER A 223 8.49 11.21 -12.53
N GLN A 224 9.23 11.57 -11.47
CA GLN A 224 9.51 10.68 -10.34
C GLN A 224 8.27 10.23 -9.55
N PRO A 225 7.26 11.08 -9.25
CA PRO A 225 6.06 10.66 -8.53
C PRO A 225 5.32 9.49 -9.18
N PHE A 226 5.39 9.34 -10.50
CA PHE A 226 4.75 8.25 -11.23
C PHE A 226 5.51 6.93 -11.07
N ARG A 227 6.85 6.96 -11.19
CA ARG A 227 7.70 5.77 -11.03
C ARG A 227 7.62 5.17 -9.63
N HIS A 228 7.28 6.00 -8.64
CA HIS A 228 7.10 5.54 -7.27
C HIS A 228 5.88 4.62 -7.10
N LEU A 229 4.85 4.75 -7.95
CA LEU A 229 3.65 3.91 -7.91
C LEU A 229 3.97 2.42 -8.14
N ASP A 230 4.91 2.13 -9.04
CA ASP A 230 5.34 0.76 -9.32
C ASP A 230 5.95 0.11 -8.08
N SER A 231 6.68 0.90 -7.28
CA SER A 231 7.29 0.44 -6.04
C SER A 231 6.24 0.05 -4.99
N TYR A 232 5.10 0.73 -4.92
CA TYR A 232 4.02 0.36 -4.00
C TYR A 232 3.43 -1.00 -4.34
N THR A 233 3.22 -1.28 -5.63
CA THR A 233 2.64 -2.55 -6.07
C THR A 233 3.55 -3.72 -5.67
N VAL A 234 4.86 -3.59 -5.87
CA VAL A 234 5.83 -4.62 -5.48
C VAL A 234 5.88 -4.79 -3.96
N ALA A 235 5.93 -3.69 -3.21
CA ALA A 235 6.01 -3.75 -1.75
C ALA A 235 4.72 -4.33 -1.11
N LEU A 236 3.55 -4.02 -1.67
CA LEU A 236 2.27 -4.58 -1.22
C LEU A 236 2.13 -6.08 -1.54
N LEU A 237 2.64 -6.53 -2.69
CA LEU A 237 2.69 -7.97 -3.03
C LEU A 237 3.58 -8.74 -2.05
N GLU A 238 4.76 -8.20 -1.75
CA GLU A 238 5.66 -8.82 -0.77
C GLU A 238 5.04 -8.80 0.64
N LEU A 239 4.28 -7.76 0.99
CA LEU A 239 3.54 -7.73 2.25
C LEU A 239 2.43 -8.80 2.29
N GLU A 240 1.60 -8.90 1.24
CA GLU A 240 0.52 -9.89 1.11
C GLU A 240 1.02 -11.33 1.29
N ARG A 241 2.15 -11.67 0.65
CA ARG A 241 2.74 -13.02 0.70
C ARG A 241 3.17 -13.46 2.09
N ASN A 242 3.37 -12.49 3.00
CA ASN A 242 3.82 -12.74 4.37
C ASN A 242 2.71 -12.51 5.42
N LEU A 243 1.48 -12.22 5.00
CA LEU A 243 0.32 -12.15 5.90
C LEU A 243 -0.29 -13.55 6.11
N GLU A 244 -0.68 -13.84 7.35
CA GLU A 244 -1.43 -15.06 7.68
C GLU A 244 -2.87 -14.98 7.14
N ASP A 245 -3.47 -16.14 6.84
CA ASP A 245 -4.82 -16.22 6.27
C ASP A 245 -5.93 -15.69 7.18
N ASN A 246 -5.69 -15.63 8.49
CA ASN A 246 -6.57 -15.06 9.50
C ASN A 246 -6.28 -13.56 9.77
N HIS A 247 -5.26 -12.99 9.13
CA HIS A 247 -4.84 -11.63 9.40
C HIS A 247 -5.88 -10.65 8.82
N PRO A 248 -6.41 -9.72 9.62
CA PRO A 248 -7.54 -8.94 9.16
C PRO A 248 -7.18 -7.85 8.13
N ASP A 249 -5.90 -7.55 7.92
CA ASP A 249 -5.42 -6.67 6.81
C ASP A 249 -5.18 -7.43 5.48
N ARG A 250 -5.33 -8.75 5.45
CA ARG A 250 -5.01 -9.56 4.26
C ARG A 250 -5.87 -9.17 3.07
N GLY A 251 -7.19 -9.09 3.26
CA GLY A 251 -8.12 -8.68 2.22
C GLY A 251 -7.88 -7.26 1.74
N ASP A 252 -7.62 -6.33 2.67
CA ASP A 252 -7.32 -4.94 2.33
C ASP A 252 -6.02 -4.84 1.52
N THR A 253 -4.98 -5.58 1.90
CA THR A 253 -3.69 -5.59 1.19
C THR A 253 -3.84 -6.15 -0.22
N GLN A 254 -4.57 -7.26 -0.39
CA GLN A 254 -4.83 -7.86 -1.71
C GLN A 254 -5.61 -6.92 -2.63
N ARG A 255 -6.62 -6.20 -2.09
CA ARG A 255 -7.32 -5.14 -2.81
C ARG A 255 -6.40 -3.97 -3.14
N ALA A 256 -5.56 -3.54 -2.20
CA ALA A 256 -4.63 -2.42 -2.42
C ALA A 256 -3.65 -2.70 -3.55
N VAL A 257 -3.12 -3.93 -3.66
CA VAL A 257 -2.27 -4.36 -4.79
C VAL A 257 -2.99 -4.11 -6.13
N SER A 258 -4.25 -4.53 -6.21
CA SER A 258 -5.04 -4.40 -7.46
C SER A 258 -5.30 -2.93 -7.78
N VAL A 259 -5.71 -2.13 -6.80
CA VAL A 259 -5.97 -0.70 -6.96
C VAL A 259 -4.73 0.05 -7.41
N TYR A 260 -3.57 -0.18 -6.77
CA TYR A 260 -2.34 0.53 -7.13
C TYR A 260 -1.79 0.12 -8.49
N ARG A 261 -1.98 -1.14 -8.90
CA ARG A 261 -1.67 -1.58 -10.25
C ARG A 261 -2.51 -0.83 -11.29
N ASP A 262 -3.82 -0.69 -11.03
CA ASP A 262 -4.72 0.06 -11.93
C ASP A 262 -4.39 1.56 -11.97
N VAL A 263 -3.98 2.14 -10.84
CA VAL A 263 -3.53 3.53 -10.77
C VAL A 263 -2.23 3.73 -11.56
N ALA A 264 -1.27 2.81 -11.48
CA ALA A 264 -0.01 2.87 -12.21
C ALA A 264 -0.21 2.79 -13.74
N VAL A 265 -1.16 1.96 -14.21
CA VAL A 265 -1.48 1.83 -15.65
C VAL A 265 -2.26 3.05 -16.19
N GLY A 266 -2.90 3.83 -15.31
CA GLY A 266 -3.75 4.96 -15.68
C GLY A 266 -3.03 6.23 -16.12
N PHE A 267 -1.69 6.27 -16.06
CA PHE A 267 -0.85 7.44 -16.35
C PHE A 267 0.31 7.09 -17.27
#